data_AF-A0A8I0SPF5-F1
#
_entry.id   AF-A0A8I0SPF5-F1
#
_cell.length_a   1.000
_cell.length_b   1.000
_cell.length_c   1.000
_cell.angle_alpha   90.00
_cell.angle_beta   90.00
_cell.angle_gamma   90.00
#
_symmetry.space_group_name_H-M   'P 1'
#
loop_
_entity.id
_entity.type
_entity.pdbx_description
1 polymer ?
#
loop_
_entity_poly.entity_id
_entity_poly.type
_entity_poly.pdbx_seq_one_letter_code
_entity_poly.pdbx_strand_id
1 'polypeptide(L)'
;MVRLVISLIFAIFLLIFASQNMHGTEVRFIFGDAVEMPVILALAGAFIAGFALAIFYFIVRAGSKKSDEYADDWDHPPRRGLGQRPKVLFLN
;
A
#
# COMPACT_ATOMS: atom_id res chain seq x y z
N MET A 1 -14.53 1.22 -22.49
CA MET A 1 -15.80 1.96 -22.46
C MET A 1 -16.75 1.46 -21.38
N VAL A 2 -17.21 0.21 -21.44
CA VAL A 2 -18.17 -0.34 -20.44
C VAL A 2 -17.72 -0.18 -18.98
N ARG A 3 -16.44 -0.42 -18.68
CA ARG A 3 -15.88 -0.20 -17.32
C ARG A 3 -16.03 1.25 -16.84
N LEU A 4 -15.85 2.23 -17.73
CA LEU A 4 -16.00 3.66 -17.41
C LEU A 4 -17.46 4.03 -17.17
N VAL A 5 -18.37 3.49 -17.98
CA VAL A 5 -19.81 3.68 -17.82
C VAL A 5 -20.29 3.10 -16.50
N ILE A 6 -19.86 1.88 -16.17
CA ILE A 6 -20.17 1.25 -14.88
C ILE A 6 -19.61 2.09 -13.72
N SER A 7 -18.36 2.54 -13.78
CA SER A 7 -17.80 3.39 -12.73
C SER A 7 -18.54 4.73 -12.59
N LEU A 8 -19.01 5.31 -13.69
CA LEU A 8 -19.78 6.56 -13.68
C LEU A 8 -21.14 6.34 -13.01
N ILE A 9 -21.83 5.24 -13.32
CA ILE A 9 -23.10 4.87 -12.68
C ILE A 9 -22.90 4.71 -11.16
N PHE A 10 -21.86 3.99 -10.75
CA PHE A 10 -21.52 3.84 -9.32
C PHE A 10 -21.18 5.18 -8.66
N ALA A 11 -20.43 6.04 -9.32
CA ALA A 11 -20.09 7.36 -8.81
C ALA A 11 -21.32 8.24 -8.61
N ILE A 12 -22.29 8.20 -9.54
CA ILE A 12 -23.55 8.93 -9.42
C ILE A 12 -24.37 8.39 -8.23
N PHE A 13 -24.49 7.07 -8.09
CA PHE A 13 -25.19 6.48 -6.93
C PHE A 13 -24.53 6.85 -5.61
N LEU A 14 -23.19 6.81 -5.54
CA LEU A 14 -22.44 7.24 -4.37
C LEU A 14 -22.65 8.72 -4.07
N LEU A 15 -22.70 9.57 -5.10
CA LEU A 15 -22.94 11.00 -4.92
C LEU A 15 -24.35 11.27 -4.39
N ILE A 16 -25.36 10.59 -4.92
CA ILE A 16 -26.74 10.68 -4.42
C ILE A 16 -26.78 10.18 -2.96
N PHE A 17 -26.17 9.04 -2.68
CA PHE A 17 -26.09 8.49 -1.33
C PHE A 17 -25.41 9.48 -0.37
N ALA A 18 -24.27 10.05 -0.74
CA ALA A 18 -23.57 11.06 0.05
C ALA A 18 -24.43 12.31 0.30
N SER A 19 -25.13 12.80 -0.73
CA SER A 19 -25.99 13.96 -0.64
C SER A 19 -27.19 13.74 0.28
N GLN A 20 -27.76 12.53 0.30
CA GLN A 20 -28.90 12.20 1.17
C GLN A 20 -28.46 11.90 2.61
N ASN A 21 -27.23 11.41 2.80
CA ASN A 21 -26.65 11.09 4.11
C ASN A 21 -25.77 12.23 4.66
N MET A 22 -26.08 13.47 4.30
CA MET A 22 -25.47 14.67 4.89
C MET A 22 -25.96 14.98 6.31
N HIS A 23 -26.90 14.18 6.84
CA HIS A 23 -27.34 14.32 8.22
C HIS A 23 -26.16 14.21 9.18
N GLY A 24 -26.11 15.13 10.14
CA GLY A 24 -25.08 15.17 11.16
C GLY A 24 -25.16 13.89 12.00
N THR A 25 -24.04 13.20 12.12
CA THR A 25 -23.84 12.16 13.12
C THR A 25 -22.80 12.66 14.10
N GLU A 26 -23.08 12.47 15.38
CA GLU A 26 -22.09 12.70 16.42
C GLU A 26 -21.02 11.61 16.34
N VAL A 27 -19.81 11.99 15.94
CA VAL A 27 -18.65 11.11 15.99
C VAL A 27 -17.87 11.44 17.26
N ARG A 28 -17.82 10.47 18.17
CA ARG A 28 -17.00 10.53 19.38
C ARG A 28 -15.64 9.90 19.11
N PHE A 29 -14.61 10.73 19.09
CA PHE A 29 -13.24 10.27 19.06
C PHE A 29 -12.79 9.77 20.44
N ILE A 30 -11.73 8.95 20.49
CA ILE A 30 -11.18 8.42 21.76
C ILE A 30 -10.71 9.57 22.68
N PHE A 31 -10.33 10.70 22.09
CA PHE A 31 -9.97 11.93 22.80
C PHE A 31 -10.71 13.12 22.17
N GLY A 32 -11.19 14.05 23.01
CA GLY A 32 -11.84 15.29 22.59
C GLY A 32 -13.37 15.26 22.67
N ASP A 33 -13.97 16.40 22.32
CA ASP A 33 -15.43 16.56 22.28
C ASP A 33 -16.05 15.85 21.07
N ALA A 34 -17.35 15.54 21.17
CA ALA A 34 -18.10 14.99 20.06
C ALA A 34 -18.13 16.00 18.90
N VAL A 35 -17.76 15.54 17.71
CA VAL A 35 -17.83 16.36 16.50
C VAL A 35 -19.01 15.89 15.68
N GLU A 36 -19.97 16.79 15.45
CA GLU A 36 -21.01 16.55 14.47
C GLU A 36 -20.42 16.65 13.07
N MET A 37 -20.49 15.54 12.34
CA MET A 37 -20.07 15.51 10.94
C MET A 37 -21.00 14.64 10.10
N PRO A 38 -21.10 14.89 8.79
CA PRO A 38 -21.81 14.00 7.89
C PRO A 38 -21.23 12.59 7.94
N VAL A 39 -22.09 11.56 7.96
CA VAL A 39 -21.68 10.14 7.98
C VAL A 39 -20.69 9.82 6.86
N ILE A 40 -20.90 10.41 5.68
CA ILE A 40 -20.02 10.22 4.54
C ILE A 40 -18.58 10.70 4.81
N LEU A 41 -18.42 11.79 5.56
CA LEU A 41 -17.11 12.35 5.90
C LEU A 41 -16.38 11.43 6.88
N ALA A 42 -17.10 10.90 7.87
CA ALA A 42 -16.56 9.92 8.81
C ALA A 42 -16.08 8.64 8.10
N LEU A 43 -16.89 8.11 7.17
CA LEU A 43 -16.55 6.93 6.38
C LEU A 43 -15.36 7.18 5.46
N ALA A 44 -15.33 8.32 4.76
CA ALA A 44 -14.21 8.69 3.90
C ALA A 44 -12.91 8.84 4.70
N GLY A 45 -12.97 9.51 5.87
CA GLY A 45 -11.84 9.64 6.78
C GLY A 45 -11.30 8.28 7.25
N ALA A 46 -12.19 7.37 7.68
CA ALA A 46 -11.81 6.03 8.10
C ALA A 46 -11.15 5.22 6.97
N PHE A 47 -11.69 5.31 5.75
CA PHE A 47 -11.13 4.64 4.58
C PHE A 47 -9.73 5.16 4.24
N ILE A 48 -9.55 6.47 4.19
CA ILE A 48 -8.26 7.10 3.89
C ILE A 48 -7.23 6.75 4.96
N ALA A 49 -7.60 6.81 6.24
CA ALA A 49 -6.71 6.47 7.35
C ALA A 49 -6.28 4.99 7.30
N GLY A 50 -7.22 4.07 7.04
CA GLY A 50 -6.92 2.65 6.88
C GLY A 50 -6.01 2.37 5.68
N PHE A 51 -6.25 3.04 4.55
CA PHE A 51 -5.42 2.91 3.36
C PHE A 51 -3.99 3.44 3.60
N ALA A 52 -3.85 4.59 4.25
CA ALA A 52 -2.55 5.14 4.62
C ALA A 52 -1.78 4.20 5.55
N LEU A 53 -2.45 3.60 6.54
CA LEU A 53 -1.85 2.62 7.46
C LEU A 53 -1.39 1.36 6.71
N ALA A 54 -2.19 0.87 5.77
CA ALA A 54 -1.84 -0.30 4.96
C ALA A 54 -0.61 -0.04 4.08
N ILE A 55 -0.53 1.14 3.44
CA ILE A 55 0.65 1.57 2.67
C ILE A 55 1.87 1.64 3.58
N PHE A 56 1.74 2.29 4.74
CA PHE A 56 2.83 2.43 5.69
C PHE A 56 3.36 1.06 6.13
N TYR A 57 2.46 0.14 6.50
CA TYR A 57 2.82 -1.23 6.86
C TYR A 57 3.55 -1.95 5.72
N PHE A 58 3.06 -1.81 4.48
CA PHE A 58 3.69 -2.42 3.31
C PHE A 58 5.10 -1.88 3.08
N ILE A 59 5.31 -0.56 3.19
CA ILE A 59 6.62 0.08 3.03
C ILE A 59 7.60 -0.41 4.11
N VAL A 60 7.18 -0.41 5.38
CA VAL A 60 8.03 -0.87 6.49
C VAL A 60 8.42 -2.33 6.29
N ARG A 61 7.47 -3.19 5.93
CA ARG A 61 7.73 -4.62 5.69
C ARG A 61 8.63 -4.87 4.47
N ALA A 62 8.48 -4.07 3.41
CA ALA A 62 9.36 -4.14 2.24
C ALA A 62 10.80 -3.72 2.57
N GLY A 63 10.98 -2.76 3.48
CA GLY A 63 12.29 -2.37 4.01
C GLY A 63 12.97 -3.49 4.80
N SER A 64 12.24 -4.14 5.73
CA SER A 64 12.79 -5.23 6.54
C SER A 64 13.21 -6.46 5.73
N LYS A 65 12.47 -6.81 4.67
CA LYS A 65 12.88 -7.93 3.80
C LYS A 65 14.22 -7.70 3.10
N LYS A 66 14.56 -6.44 2.75
CA LYS A 66 15.83 -6.11 2.11
C LYS A 66 17.02 -6.18 3.06
N SER A 67 16.84 -5.84 4.34
CA SER A 67 17.93 -5.95 5.31
C SER A 67 18.29 -7.40 5.61
N ASP A 68 17.29 -8.29 5.66
CA ASP A 68 17.51 -9.72 5.91
C ASP A 68 18.24 -10.39 4.73
N GLU A 69 17.84 -10.07 3.48
CA GLU A 69 18.52 -10.57 2.28
C GLU A 69 19.97 -10.09 2.17
N TYR A 70 20.26 -8.86 2.62
CA TYR A 70 21.65 -8.35 2.66
C TYR A 70 22.46 -8.99 3.79
N ALA A 71 21.84 -9.29 4.94
CA ALA A 71 22.50 -9.99 6.04
C ALA A 71 22.85 -11.45 5.68
N ASP A 72 21.95 -12.17 5.01
CA ASP A 72 22.20 -13.53 4.53
C ASP A 72 23.34 -13.58 3.48
N ASP A 73 23.49 -12.56 2.62
CA ASP A 73 24.58 -12.48 1.63
C ASP A 73 25.97 -12.33 2.27
N TRP A 74 26.08 -11.67 3.44
CA TRP A 74 27.35 -11.56 4.18
C TRP A 74 27.70 -12.84 4.94
N ASP A 75 26.70 -13.53 5.49
CA ASP A 75 26.90 -14.80 6.21
C ASP A 75 27.12 -15.99 5.25
N HIS A 76 26.58 -15.91 4.03
CA HIS A 76 26.77 -16.89 2.96
C HIS A 76 27.18 -16.22 1.65
N PRO A 77 28.42 -15.69 1.57
CA PRO A 77 28.87 -15.04 0.36
C PRO A 77 28.79 -16.02 -0.82
N PRO A 78 28.25 -15.60 -1.97
CA PRO A 78 28.20 -16.45 -3.14
C PRO A 78 29.62 -16.90 -3.44
N ARG A 79 29.83 -18.22 -3.53
CA ARG A 79 31.09 -18.81 -3.97
C ARG A 79 31.32 -18.37 -5.42
N ARG A 80 31.85 -17.15 -5.61
CA ARG A 80 32.39 -16.69 -6.88
C ARG A 80 33.41 -17.73 -7.30
N GLY A 81 33.07 -18.46 -8.36
CA GLY A 81 33.91 -19.48 -8.96
C GLY A 81 35.31 -18.93 -9.18
N LEU A 82 36.24 -19.39 -8.34
CA LEU A 82 37.66 -19.26 -8.60
C LEU A 82 37.95 -20.03 -9.90
N GLY A 83 38.32 -19.28 -10.95
CA GLY A 83 39.13 -19.81 -12.03
C GLY A 83 38.40 -20.39 -13.23
N GLN A 84 37.83 -19.52 -14.08
CA GLN A 84 37.99 -19.73 -15.52
C GLN A 84 39.34 -19.13 -15.93
N ARG A 85 40.40 -19.95 -15.90
CA ARG A 85 41.63 -19.63 -16.64
C ARG A 85 41.31 -19.79 -18.15
N PRO A 86 41.72 -18.85 -19.01
CA PRO A 86 41.57 -19.04 -20.45
C PRO A 86 42.42 -20.24 -20.88
N LYS A 87 41.80 -21.22 -21.55
CA LYS A 87 42.53 -22.30 -22.23
C LYS A 87 43.35 -21.66 -23.34
N VAL A 88 44.65 -21.53 -23.13
CA VAL A 88 45.60 -21.18 -24.18
C VAL A 88 45.63 -22.36 -25.15
N LEU A 89 45.07 -22.14 -26.34
CA LEU A 89 45.05 -23.11 -27.43
C LEU A 89 46.48 -23.17 -28.00
N PHE A 90 47.28 -24.14 -27.56
CA PHE A 90 48.52 -24.46 -28.25
C PHE A 90 48.16 -25.22 -29.53
N LEU A 91 48.24 -24.54 -30.66
CA LEU A 91 48.38 -25.18 -31.96
C LEU A 91 49.72 -25.91 -32.02
N ASN A 92 49.67 -27.24 -32.18
CA ASN A 92 50.62 -27.98 -33.01
C ASN A 92 49.99 -29.30 -33.44
#